data_AF-A0A3D5ANB0-F1
#
_entry.id   AF-A0A3D5ANB0-F1
#
_cell.length_a   1.000
_cell.length_b   1.000
_cell.length_c   1.000
_cell.angle_alpha   90.00
_cell.angle_beta   90.00
_cell.angle_gamma   90.00
#
_symmetry.space_group_name_H-M   'P 1'
#
loop_
_entity.id
_entity.type
_entity.pdbx_description
1 polymer ?
#
loop_
_entity_poly.entity_id
_entity_poly.type
_entity_poly.pdbx_seq_one_letter_code
_entity_poly.pdbx_strand_id
1 'polypeptide(L)'
;MADSGKPGYADVKAVRALAKSMPDAFLRCRDLGHNWESRSASEASGKLKKDGVFYERTMVCARCDAQRHQRLSRRGVVLGNTYSYADGYQTPDGTGRIAGEARDVLRLTGLLREVKGTGNN
;
A
#
# COMPACT_ATOMS: atom_id res chain seq x y z
N MET A 1 -23.99 -2.16 -20.19
CA MET A 1 -23.33 -3.44 -19.83
C MET A 1 -23.10 -3.40 -18.32
N ALA A 2 -23.74 -4.29 -17.56
CA ALA A 2 -23.79 -4.21 -16.10
C ALA A 2 -22.49 -4.74 -15.47
N ASP A 3 -21.86 -3.96 -14.57
CA ASP A 3 -20.72 -4.36 -13.74
C ASP A 3 -21.22 -5.10 -12.49
N SER A 4 -21.72 -6.31 -12.70
CA SER A 4 -22.15 -7.21 -11.62
C SER A 4 -20.96 -8.03 -11.13
N GLY A 5 -20.40 -7.66 -9.97
CA GLY A 5 -19.68 -8.66 -9.16
C GLY A 5 -18.45 -8.24 -8.38
N LYS A 6 -18.04 -6.96 -8.33
CA LYS A 6 -16.94 -6.58 -7.42
C LYS A 6 -17.50 -6.41 -6.00
N PRO A 7 -17.15 -7.28 -5.03
CA PRO A 7 -17.58 -7.08 -3.66
C PRO A 7 -16.98 -5.77 -3.14
N GLY A 8 -17.80 -4.94 -2.49
CA GLY A 8 -17.33 -3.69 -1.90
C GLY A 8 -16.22 -3.91 -0.86
N TYR A 9 -16.25 -5.07 -0.20
CA TYR A 9 -15.27 -5.51 0.79
C TYR A 9 -14.77 -6.92 0.52
N ALA A 10 -13.54 -7.19 0.92
CA ALA A 10 -12.92 -8.50 0.72
C ALA A 10 -13.47 -9.57 1.65
N ASP A 11 -13.69 -10.76 1.08
CA ASP A 11 -14.05 -11.95 1.85
C ASP A 11 -12.93 -12.32 2.84
N VAL A 12 -13.31 -12.48 4.11
CA VAL A 12 -12.36 -12.71 5.22
C VAL A 12 -11.62 -14.04 5.03
N LYS A 13 -12.28 -15.07 4.49
CA LYS A 13 -11.66 -16.39 4.26
C LYS A 13 -10.61 -16.30 3.15
N ALA A 14 -10.90 -15.59 2.06
CA ALA A 14 -9.94 -15.33 0.99
C ALA A 14 -8.72 -14.54 1.51
N VAL A 15 -8.95 -13.48 2.30
CA VAL A 15 -7.85 -12.70 2.89
C VAL A 15 -7.02 -13.53 3.87
N ARG A 16 -7.64 -14.43 4.63
CA ARG A 16 -6.93 -15.38 5.50
C ARG A 16 -6.05 -16.34 4.72
N ALA A 17 -6.49 -16.82 3.57
CA ALA A 17 -5.67 -17.67 2.70
C ALA A 17 -4.47 -16.87 2.15
N LEU A 18 -4.71 -15.65 1.66
CA LEU A 18 -3.66 -14.76 1.17
C LEU A 18 -2.64 -14.41 2.26
N ALA A 19 -3.09 -14.14 3.49
CA ALA A 19 -2.23 -13.79 4.61
C ALA A 19 -1.18 -14.87 4.93
N LYS A 20 -1.46 -16.15 4.61
CA LYS A 20 -0.53 -17.27 4.83
C LYS A 20 0.65 -17.24 3.88
N SER A 21 0.47 -16.82 2.63
CA SER A 21 1.56 -16.75 1.64
C SER A 21 2.23 -15.37 1.57
N MET A 22 1.63 -14.35 2.21
CA MET A 22 2.17 -13.00 2.19
C MET A 22 3.49 -12.89 2.98
N PRO A 23 4.52 -12.19 2.46
CA PRO A 23 5.74 -11.89 3.20
C PRO A 23 5.49 -11.08 4.47
N ASP A 24 6.33 -11.27 5.50
CA ASP A 24 6.18 -10.58 6.78
C ASP A 24 6.28 -9.04 6.63
N ALA A 25 7.14 -8.59 5.72
CA ALA A 25 7.27 -7.17 5.42
C ALA A 25 5.95 -6.56 4.89
N PHE A 26 5.17 -7.33 4.13
CA PHE A 26 3.89 -6.87 3.59
C PHE A 26 2.82 -6.86 4.68
N LEU A 27 2.77 -7.90 5.53
CA LEU A 27 1.87 -7.96 6.69
C LEU A 27 2.12 -6.76 7.63
N ARG A 28 3.39 -6.46 7.92
CA ARG A 28 3.79 -5.27 8.71
C ARG A 28 3.36 -3.95 8.05
N CYS A 29 3.45 -3.84 6.72
CA CYS A 29 3.01 -2.63 6.03
C CYS A 29 1.48 -2.47 6.05
N ARG A 30 0.73 -3.58 6.03
CA ARG A 30 -0.74 -3.58 6.11
C ARG A 30 -1.27 -3.22 7.50
N ASP A 31 -0.51 -3.56 8.53
CA ASP A 31 -0.80 -3.19 9.91
C ASP A 31 -0.39 -1.74 10.21
N LEU A 32 0.92 -1.48 10.19
CA LEU A 32 1.55 -0.23 10.65
C LEU A 32 1.53 0.91 9.62
N GLY A 33 1.08 0.63 8.39
CA GLY A 33 1.31 1.52 7.25
C GLY A 33 2.71 1.35 6.67
N HIS A 34 2.98 1.94 5.51
CA HIS A 34 4.28 1.88 4.84
C HIS A 34 5.33 2.78 5.51
N ASN A 35 6.59 2.32 5.54
CA ASN A 35 7.73 3.11 6.01
C ASN A 35 8.38 3.85 4.83
N TRP A 36 7.91 5.06 4.53
CA TRP A 36 8.32 5.81 3.34
C TRP A 36 9.67 6.49 3.50
N GLU A 37 10.58 6.23 2.57
CA GLU A 37 11.84 6.95 2.42
C GLU A 37 11.83 7.75 1.12
N SER A 38 12.39 8.96 1.14
CA SER A 38 12.46 9.81 -0.05
C SER A 38 13.52 9.28 -1.01
N ARG A 39 13.13 8.96 -2.25
CA ARG A 39 14.04 8.47 -3.29
C ARG A 39 14.45 9.57 -4.26
N SER A 40 13.52 10.42 -4.66
CA SER A 40 13.79 11.57 -5.52
C SER A 40 12.77 12.68 -5.31
N ALA A 41 13.19 13.92 -5.57
CA ALA A 41 12.30 15.07 -5.64
C ALA A 41 12.81 16.02 -6.73
N SER A 42 11.87 16.59 -7.50
CA SER A 42 12.19 17.52 -8.58
C SER A 42 11.08 18.55 -8.76
N GLU A 43 11.40 19.64 -9.44
CA GLU A 43 10.36 20.49 -9.99
C GLU A 43 9.56 19.75 -11.07
N ALA A 44 8.28 20.03 -11.14
CA ALA A 44 7.41 19.48 -12.17
C ALA A 44 7.70 20.11 -13.54
N SER A 45 7.34 19.39 -14.60
CA SER A 45 7.44 19.90 -15.97
C SER A 45 6.61 21.17 -16.18
N GLY A 46 6.96 21.98 -17.19
CA GLY A 46 6.20 23.18 -17.53
C GLY A 46 4.72 22.93 -17.83
N LYS A 47 4.38 21.74 -18.38
CA LYS A 47 2.99 21.31 -18.58
C LYS A 47 2.26 21.12 -17.25
N LEU A 48 2.85 20.35 -16.33
CA LEU A 48 2.26 20.07 -15.02
C LEU A 48 2.15 21.32 -14.14
N LYS A 49 3.09 22.27 -14.28
CA LYS A 49 3.01 23.58 -13.60
C LYS A 49 1.79 24.39 -14.00
N LYS A 50 1.35 24.31 -15.27
CA LYS A 50 0.09 24.94 -15.72
C LYS A 50 -1.13 24.30 -15.07
N ASP A 51 -1.04 23.02 -14.74
CA ASP A 51 -2.07 22.26 -14.01
C ASP A 51 -1.98 22.43 -12.47
N GLY A 52 -1.13 23.35 -11.99
CA GLY A 52 -0.97 23.66 -10.57
C GLY A 52 -0.01 22.75 -9.80
N VAL A 53 0.62 21.77 -10.45
CA VAL A 53 1.63 20.88 -9.87
C VAL A 53 3.01 21.51 -10.03
N PHE A 54 3.68 21.82 -8.92
CA PHE A 54 4.99 22.47 -8.93
C PHE A 54 6.14 21.54 -8.58
N TYR A 55 5.87 20.51 -7.77
CA TYR A 55 6.88 19.55 -7.35
C TYR A 55 6.37 18.13 -7.53
N GLU A 56 7.29 17.23 -7.86
CA GLU A 56 7.07 15.79 -7.89
C GLU A 56 8.07 15.13 -6.96
N ARG A 57 7.62 14.14 -6.19
CA ARG A 57 8.46 13.36 -5.28
C ARG A 57 8.13 11.88 -5.41
N THR A 58 9.17 11.04 -5.49
CA THR A 58 9.03 9.59 -5.38
C THR A 58 9.56 9.15 -4.02
N MET A 59 8.75 8.37 -3.30
CA MET A 59 9.14 7.69 -2.07
C MET A 59 9.08 6.18 -2.29
N VAL A 60 9.96 5.45 -1.62
CA VAL A 60 9.97 3.97 -1.63
C VAL A 60 9.80 3.48 -0.21
N CYS A 61 8.99 2.45 -0.02
CA CYS A 61 8.80 1.83 1.28
C CYS A 61 10.01 0.95 1.61
N ALA A 62 10.74 1.25 2.67
CA ALA A 62 11.93 0.50 3.08
C ALA A 62 11.67 -0.98 3.46
N ARG A 63 10.40 -1.37 3.60
CA ARG A 63 9.99 -2.74 3.94
C ARG A 63 9.55 -3.56 2.74
N CYS A 64 8.71 -2.99 1.88
CA CYS A 64 7.98 -3.74 0.86
C CYS A 64 8.20 -3.22 -0.56
N ASP A 65 9.13 -2.29 -0.74
CA ASP A 65 9.50 -1.66 -2.02
C ASP A 65 8.36 -0.99 -2.80
N ALA A 66 7.18 -0.86 -2.17
CA ALA A 66 6.10 -0.07 -2.71
C ALA A 66 6.60 1.34 -2.98
N GLN A 67 6.22 1.91 -4.12
CA GLN A 67 6.57 3.27 -4.50
C GLN A 67 5.34 4.16 -4.38
N ARG A 68 5.54 5.37 -3.89
CA ARG A 68 4.55 6.44 -3.88
C ARG A 68 5.10 7.60 -4.71
N HIS A 69 4.42 7.91 -5.81
CA HIS A 69 4.67 9.11 -6.60
C HIS A 69 3.69 10.19 -6.15
N GLN A 70 4.21 11.30 -5.67
CA GLN A 70 3.45 12.39 -5.08
C GLN A 70 3.61 13.66 -5.90
N ARG A 71 2.49 14.31 -6.17
CA ARG A 71 2.42 15.63 -6.82
C ARG A 71 2.04 16.68 -5.79
N LEU A 72 2.79 17.78 -5.76
CA LEU A 72 2.58 18.86 -4.81
C LEU A 72 2.45 20.21 -5.51
N SER A 73 1.62 21.07 -4.93
CA SER A 73 1.50 22.48 -5.33
C SER A 73 2.72 23.29 -4.88
N ARG A 74 2.80 24.55 -5.34
CA ARG A 74 3.83 25.51 -4.90
C ARG A 74 3.85 25.74 -3.39
N ARG A 75 2.71 25.54 -2.71
CA ARG A 75 2.56 25.72 -1.25
C ARG A 75 2.81 24.43 -0.46
N GLY A 76 3.21 23.35 -1.12
CA GLY A 76 3.41 22.05 -0.47
C GLY A 76 2.14 21.23 -0.24
N VAL A 77 0.95 21.71 -0.68
CA VAL A 77 -0.28 20.91 -0.64
C VAL A 77 -0.10 19.68 -1.54
N VAL A 78 -0.39 18.48 -1.01
CA VAL A 78 -0.40 17.24 -1.78
C VAL A 78 -1.64 17.22 -2.68
N LEU A 79 -1.41 17.28 -3.99
CA LEU A 79 -2.46 17.29 -5.00
C LEU A 79 -2.88 15.88 -5.42
N GLY A 80 -1.99 14.91 -5.28
CA GLY A 80 -2.29 13.52 -5.59
C GLY A 80 -1.16 12.57 -5.25
N ASN A 81 -1.52 11.30 -5.05
CA ASN A 81 -0.58 10.20 -4.88
C ASN A 81 -0.95 9.08 -5.86
N THR A 82 0.04 8.55 -6.57
CA THR A 82 -0.05 7.30 -7.30
C THR A 82 0.87 6.29 -6.63
N TYR A 83 0.50 5.02 -6.66
CA TYR A 83 1.24 3.96 -6.00
C TYR A 83 1.56 2.85 -6.98
N SER A 84 2.78 2.33 -6.86
CA SER A 84 3.22 1.10 -7.53
C SER A 84 3.56 0.12 -6.42
N TYR A 85 2.92 -1.04 -6.38
CA TYR A 85 3.16 -2.03 -5.34
C TYR A 85 3.97 -3.20 -5.90
N ALA A 86 4.78 -3.82 -5.06
CA ALA A 86 5.44 -5.07 -5.40
C ALA A 86 4.40 -6.19 -5.61
N ASP A 87 4.75 -7.15 -6.46
CA ASP A 87 3.91 -8.30 -6.77
C ASP A 87 3.52 -9.05 -5.49
N GLY A 88 2.25 -9.47 -5.41
CA GLY A 88 1.70 -10.13 -4.24
C GLY A 88 1.34 -9.21 -3.06
N TYR A 89 1.64 -7.91 -3.13
CA TYR A 89 1.18 -6.96 -2.11
C TYR A 89 -0.32 -6.68 -2.28
N GLN A 90 -0.77 -6.47 -3.51
CA GLN A 90 -2.19 -6.30 -3.81
C GLN A 90 -2.90 -7.66 -3.83
N THR A 91 -4.16 -7.64 -3.39
CA THR A 91 -5.05 -8.78 -3.59
C THR A 91 -5.32 -8.96 -5.08
N PRO A 92 -5.59 -10.19 -5.54
CA PRO A 92 -6.07 -10.42 -6.91
C PRO A 92 -7.27 -9.54 -7.25
N ASP A 93 -7.40 -9.21 -8.54
CA ASP A 93 -8.53 -8.42 -9.03
C ASP A 93 -9.87 -9.04 -8.66
N GLY A 94 -10.84 -8.20 -8.33
CA GLY A 94 -12.17 -8.64 -7.89
C GLY A 94 -12.25 -9.08 -6.42
N THR A 95 -11.14 -9.08 -5.66
CA THR A 95 -11.18 -9.41 -4.21
C THR A 95 -11.91 -8.35 -3.37
N GLY A 96 -12.06 -7.11 -3.85
CA GLY A 96 -12.70 -6.03 -3.10
C GLY A 96 -11.76 -5.35 -2.08
N ARG A 97 -12.29 -4.39 -1.31
CA ARG A 97 -11.48 -3.60 -0.37
C ARG A 97 -11.21 -4.38 0.92
N ILE A 98 -9.95 -4.54 1.30
CA ILE A 98 -9.59 -5.07 2.63
C ILE A 98 -9.87 -4.00 3.70
N ALA A 99 -10.87 -4.24 4.54
CA ALA A 99 -11.24 -3.41 5.68
C ALA A 99 -11.87 -4.28 6.79
N GLY A 100 -12.13 -3.68 7.97
CA GLY A 100 -12.74 -4.38 9.11
C GLY A 100 -12.00 -5.68 9.45
N GLU A 101 -12.76 -6.76 9.65
CA GLU A 101 -12.25 -8.09 10.02
C GLU A 101 -11.20 -8.63 9.05
N ALA A 102 -11.36 -8.36 7.75
CA ALA A 102 -10.38 -8.79 6.75
C ALA A 102 -9.01 -8.13 6.98
N ARG A 103 -9.00 -6.87 7.44
CA ARG A 103 -7.76 -6.21 7.84
C ARG A 103 -7.21 -6.79 9.14
N ASP A 104 -8.08 -7.13 10.10
CA ASP A 104 -7.66 -7.72 11.39
C ASP A 104 -6.97 -9.06 11.22
N VAL A 105 -7.40 -9.87 10.24
CA VAL A 105 -6.71 -11.11 9.86
C VAL A 105 -5.26 -10.87 9.44
N LEU A 106 -4.98 -9.82 8.66
CA LEU A 106 -3.61 -9.49 8.24
C LEU A 106 -2.75 -9.09 9.45
N ARG A 107 -3.30 -8.27 10.35
CA ARG A 107 -2.62 -7.82 11.57
C ARG A 107 -2.28 -8.99 12.48
N LEU A 108 -3.28 -9.80 12.81
CA LEU A 108 -3.10 -10.93 13.72
C LEU A 108 -2.13 -11.96 13.12
N THR A 109 -2.19 -12.19 11.80
CA THR A 109 -1.23 -13.10 11.14
C THR A 109 0.20 -12.59 11.27
N GLY A 110 0.44 -11.29 11.03
CA GLY A 110 1.76 -10.67 11.22
C GLY A 110 2.25 -10.80 12.65
N LEU A 111 1.42 -10.40 13.62
CA LEU A 111 1.76 -10.46 15.05
C LEU A 111 2.10 -11.88 15.51
N LEU A 112 1.30 -12.89 15.11
CA LEU A 112 1.57 -14.29 15.46
C LEU A 112 2.88 -14.82 14.88
N ARG A 113 3.32 -14.32 13.72
CA ARG A 113 4.64 -14.68 13.16
C ARG A 113 5.77 -14.02 13.93
N GLU A 114 5.59 -12.76 14.33
CA GLU A 114 6.56 -12.04 15.16
C GLU A 114 6.78 -12.74 16.50
N VAL A 115 5.70 -13.07 17.21
CA VAL A 115 5.76 -13.80 18.49
C VAL A 115 6.51 -15.12 18.35
N LYS A 116 6.29 -15.87 17.25
CA LYS A 116 7.01 -17.12 16.97
C LYS A 116 8.49 -16.88 16.68
N GLY A 117 8.81 -15.84 15.90
CA GLY A 117 10.18 -15.48 15.55
C GLY A 117 11.01 -15.00 16.74
N THR A 118 10.39 -14.32 17.71
CA THR A 118 11.03 -13.88 18.95
C THR A 118 11.25 -14.98 19.97
N GLY A 119 10.62 -16.15 19.80
CA GLY A 119 10.77 -17.31 20.71
C GLY A 119 12.00 -18.18 20.44
N ASN A 120 12.82 -17.85 19.45
CA ASN A 120 14.02 -18.59 19.04
C ASN A 120 15.35 -17.87 19.38
N ASN A 121 15.32 -16.85 20.25
CA ASN A 121 16.52 -16.16 20.76
C ASN A 121 16.73 -16.44 22.24
#